data_AF-A0A158L346-F1
#
_entry.id   AF-A0A158L346-F1
#
_cell.length_a   1.000
_cell.length_b   1.000
_cell.length_c   1.000
_cell.angle_alpha   90.00
_cell.angle_beta   90.00
_cell.angle_gamma   90.00
#
_symmetry.space_group_name_H-M   'P 1'
#
loop_
_entity.id
_entity.type
_entity.pdbx_description
1 polymer ?
#
loop_
_entity_poly.entity_id
_entity_poly.type
_entity_poly.pdbx_seq_one_letter_code
_entity_poly.pdbx_strand_id
1 'polypeptide(L)'
;MGNKLTERNDRLRHQRTKWRRQVEIVEGYWTDCADEDRAEMRSELRQQVSVLDADIEASNVDDFTKADLRMRLGRLMKQMADTET
;
A
#
# COMPACT_ATOMS: atom_id res chain seq x y z
N MET A 1 15.96 19.84 26.02
CA MET A 1 16.58 18.98 25.00
C MET A 1 15.63 17.81 24.75
N GLY A 2 15.05 17.71 23.55
CA GLY A 2 14.17 16.60 23.18
C GLY A 2 14.95 15.29 23.12
N ASN A 3 14.39 14.21 23.68
CA ASN A 3 15.04 12.92 23.71
C ASN A 3 15.03 12.32 22.29
N LYS A 4 16.21 12.18 21.66
CA LYS A 4 16.36 11.70 20.26
C LYS A 4 15.67 10.36 19.98
N LEU A 5 15.48 9.54 21.03
CA LEU A 5 14.76 8.27 20.95
C LEU A 5 13.25 8.46 20.72
N THR A 6 12.65 9.47 21.34
CA THR A 6 11.22 9.80 21.20
C THR A 6 10.94 10.28 19.76
N GLU A 7 11.77 11.20 19.26
CA GLU A 7 11.63 11.72 17.88
C GLU A 7 11.78 10.62 16.82
N ARG A 8 12.70 9.66 17.04
CA ARG A 8 12.85 8.51 16.15
C ARG A 8 11.63 7.59 16.18
N ASN A 9 11.07 7.33 17.36
CA ASN A 9 9.88 6.49 17.50
C ASN A 9 8.66 7.14 16.82
N ASP A 10 8.48 8.44 17.00
CA ASP A 10 7.37 9.18 16.39
C ASP A 10 7.46 9.20 14.86
N ARG A 11 8.68 9.35 14.31
CA ARG A 11 8.91 9.23 12.86
C ARG A 11 8.54 7.84 12.32
N LEU A 12 8.91 6.77 13.03
CA LEU A 12 8.55 5.41 12.62
C LEU A 12 7.05 5.17 12.69
N ARG A 13 6.38 5.63 13.77
CA ARG A 13 4.91 5.57 13.88
C ARG A 13 4.23 6.30 12.73
N HIS A 14 4.70 7.50 12.42
CA HIS A 14 4.16 8.29 11.32
C HIS A 14 4.35 7.58 9.96
N GLN A 15 5.51 6.99 9.71
CA GLN A 15 5.75 6.22 8.49
C GLN A 15 4.85 4.99 8.40
N ARG A 16 4.65 4.23 9.50
CA ARG A 16 3.71 3.11 9.52
C ARG A 16 2.29 3.54 9.17
N THR A 17 1.80 4.61 9.81
CA THR A 17 0.46 5.16 9.53
C THR A 17 0.34 5.65 8.09
N LYS A 18 1.38 6.33 7.56
CA LYS A 18 1.43 6.77 6.17
C LYS A 18 1.24 5.60 5.22
N TRP A 19 2.07 4.56 5.32
CA TRP A 19 2.01 3.44 4.37
C TRP A 19 0.72 2.64 4.48
N ARG A 20 0.21 2.44 5.71
CA ARG A 20 -1.09 1.79 5.92
C ARG A 20 -2.21 2.55 5.20
N ARG A 21 -2.23 3.87 5.33
CA ARG A 21 -3.22 4.73 4.65
C ARG A 21 -3.09 4.67 3.12
N GLN A 22 -1.87 4.65 2.59
CA GLN A 22 -1.66 4.54 1.14
C GLN A 22 -2.19 3.21 0.59
N VAL A 23 -1.91 2.09 1.27
CA VAL A 23 -2.47 0.78 0.89
C VAL A 23 -4.00 0.78 0.98
N GLU A 24 -4.57 1.33 2.06
CA GLU A 24 -6.03 1.45 2.22
C GLU A 24 -6.68 2.28 1.08
N ILE A 25 -6.04 3.35 0.62
CA ILE A 25 -6.54 4.17 -0.49
C ILE A 25 -6.57 3.37 -1.79
N VAL A 26 -5.48 2.67 -2.11
CA VAL A 26 -5.35 1.88 -3.35
C VAL A 26 -6.34 0.71 -3.36
N GLU A 27 -6.54 0.05 -2.21
CA GLU A 27 -7.60 -0.97 -2.04
C GLU A 27 -9.00 -0.37 -2.21
N GLY A 28 -9.24 0.82 -1.67
CA GLY A 28 -10.50 1.56 -1.82
C GLY A 28 -10.82 1.86 -3.28
N TYR A 29 -9.84 2.33 -4.06
CA TYR A 29 -10.03 2.58 -5.49
C TYR A 29 -10.53 1.36 -6.26
N TRP A 30 -10.01 0.17 -5.98
CA TRP A 30 -10.52 -1.05 -6.61
C TRP A 30 -11.90 -1.46 -6.10
N THR A 31 -12.12 -1.38 -4.79
CA THR A 31 -13.36 -1.82 -4.14
C THR A 31 -14.55 -0.96 -4.55
N ASP A 32 -14.34 0.35 -4.68
CA ASP A 32 -15.36 1.33 -5.01
C ASP A 32 -15.50 1.56 -6.52
N CYS A 33 -14.66 0.92 -7.33
CA CYS A 33 -14.70 1.01 -8.80
C CYS A 33 -15.95 0.33 -9.36
N ALA A 34 -16.70 1.05 -10.20
CA ALA A 34 -17.78 0.49 -10.97
C ALA A 34 -17.27 -0.56 -11.97
N ASP A 35 -18.09 -1.59 -12.27
CA ASP A 35 -17.72 -2.68 -13.17
C ASP A 35 -17.29 -2.19 -14.57
N GLU A 36 -17.94 -1.13 -15.06
CA GLU A 36 -17.65 -0.50 -16.36
C GLU A 36 -16.26 0.16 -16.43
N ASP A 37 -15.75 0.65 -15.31
CA ASP A 37 -14.45 1.33 -15.23
C ASP A 37 -13.30 0.38 -14.82
N ARG A 38 -13.59 -0.87 -14.45
CA ARG A 38 -12.60 -1.82 -13.92
C ARG A 38 -11.45 -2.14 -14.86
N ALA A 39 -11.64 -1.99 -16.17
CA ALA A 39 -10.58 -2.21 -17.15
C ALA A 39 -9.51 -1.11 -17.08
N GLU A 40 -9.93 0.15 -17.06
CA GLU A 40 -9.06 1.32 -16.94
C GLU A 40 -8.42 1.38 -15.55
N MET A 41 -9.24 1.28 -14.51
CA MET A 41 -8.80 1.31 -13.11
C MET A 41 -7.73 0.25 -12.81
N ARG A 42 -7.88 -0.97 -13.36
CA ARG A 42 -6.87 -2.03 -13.21
C ARG A 42 -5.52 -1.66 -13.80
N SER A 43 -5.49 -1.00 -14.96
CA SER A 43 -4.25 -0.56 -15.59
C SER A 43 -3.52 0.45 -14.70
N GLU A 44 -4.26 1.44 -14.19
CA GLU A 44 -3.73 2.45 -13.28
C GLU A 44 -3.23 1.84 -11.96
N LEU A 45 -4.04 0.97 -11.35
CA LEU A 45 -3.72 0.35 -10.08
C LEU A 45 -2.54 -0.63 -10.20
N ARG A 46 -2.35 -1.34 -11.32
CA ARG A 46 -1.16 -2.17 -11.53
C ARG A 46 0.12 -1.34 -11.41
N GLN A 47 0.15 -0.14 -12.00
CA GLN A 47 1.30 0.74 -11.88
C GLN A 47 1.43 1.30 -10.45
N GLN A 48 0.35 1.79 -9.86
CA GLN A 48 0.37 2.35 -8.50
C GLN A 48 0.80 1.32 -7.45
N VAL A 49 0.28 0.09 -7.52
CA VAL A 49 0.64 -1.00 -6.61
C VAL A 49 2.12 -1.35 -6.74
N SER A 50 2.65 -1.43 -7.96
CA SER A 50 4.07 -1.73 -8.16
C SER A 50 5.00 -0.65 -7.59
N VAL A 51 4.64 0.63 -7.76
CA VAL A 51 5.40 1.75 -7.18
C VAL A 51 5.31 1.71 -5.65
N LEU A 52 4.10 1.51 -5.11
CA LEU A 52 3.87 1.47 -3.67
C LEU A 52 4.59 0.29 -2.99
N ASP A 53 4.64 -0.88 -3.64
CA ASP A 53 5.40 -2.05 -3.15
C ASP A 53 6.90 -1.73 -3.02
N ALA A 54 7.49 -1.11 -4.04
CA ALA A 54 8.89 -0.70 -4.02
C ALA A 54 9.18 0.37 -2.96
N ASP A 55 8.28 1.35 -2.81
CA ASP A 55 8.38 2.42 -1.81
C ASP A 55 8.29 1.88 -0.37
N ILE A 56 7.40 0.92 -0.12
CA ILE A 56 7.28 0.24 1.18
C ILE A 56 8.57 -0.54 1.48
N GLU A 57 9.09 -1.26 0.49
CA GLU A 57 10.32 -2.03 0.64
C GLU A 57 11.52 -1.15 0.97
N ALA A 58 11.65 0.00 0.30
CA ALA A 58 12.72 0.97 0.54
C ALA A 58 12.55 1.75 1.86
N SER A 59 11.38 1.69 2.51
CA SER A 59 11.12 2.48 3.71
C SER A 59 11.79 1.93 4.97
N ASN A 60 11.86 2.75 6.02
CA ASN A 60 12.48 2.40 7.31
C ASN A 60 11.49 1.76 8.30
N VAL A 61 10.29 1.37 7.87
CA VAL A 61 9.37 0.61 8.74
C VAL A 61 9.91 -0.80 8.98
N ASP A 62 9.49 -1.42 10.06
CA ASP A 62 9.89 -2.79 10.40
C ASP A 62 9.38 -3.81 9.39
N ASP A 63 10.11 -4.92 9.27
CA ASP A 63 9.84 -5.97 8.30
C ASP A 63 8.48 -6.63 8.49
N PHE A 64 7.97 -6.71 9.73
CA PHE A 64 6.62 -7.22 9.99
C PHE A 64 5.56 -6.33 9.33
N THR A 65 5.67 -5.02 9.51
CA THR A 65 4.79 -4.06 8.86
C THR A 65 4.96 -4.09 7.33
N LYS A 66 6.19 -4.19 6.81
CA LYS A 66 6.40 -4.33 5.37
C LYS A 66 5.70 -5.57 4.82
N ALA A 67 5.91 -6.73 5.45
CA ALA A 67 5.34 -7.99 5.02
C ALA A 67 3.80 -7.95 5.00
N ASP A 68 3.17 -7.37 6.03
CA ASP A 68 1.70 -7.21 6.07
C ASP A 68 1.18 -6.33 4.92
N LEU A 69 1.80 -5.17 4.70
CA LEU A 69 1.38 -4.24 3.66
C LEU A 69 1.61 -4.84 2.25
N ARG A 70 2.74 -5.49 2.02
CA ARG A 70 3.04 -6.14 0.72
C ARG A 70 2.13 -7.34 0.46
N MET A 71 1.77 -8.10 1.50
CA MET A 71 0.77 -9.17 1.39
C MET A 71 -0.60 -8.63 0.95
N ARG A 72 -1.02 -7.48 1.48
CA ARG A 72 -2.26 -6.81 1.07
C ARG A 72 -2.22 -6.38 -0.40
N LEU A 73 -1.13 -5.73 -0.82
CA LEU A 73 -0.90 -5.36 -2.23
C LEU A 73 -0.89 -6.58 -3.16
N GLY A 74 -0.26 -7.68 -2.77
CA GLY A 74 -0.28 -8.93 -3.52
C GLY A 74 -1.68 -9.52 -3.66
N ARG A 75 -2.51 -9.44 -2.60
CA ARG A 75 -3.92 -9.84 -2.65
C ARG A 75 -4.72 -8.99 -3.63
N LEU A 76 -4.52 -7.68 -3.61
CA LEU A 76 -5.17 -6.76 -4.54
C LEU A 76 -4.77 -7.05 -6.00
N MET A 77 -3.48 -7.26 -6.27
CA MET A 77 -3.03 -7.65 -7.62
C MET A 77 -3.67 -8.95 -8.10
N LYS A 78 -3.82 -9.93 -7.19
CA LYS A 78 -4.52 -11.18 -7.51
C LYS A 78 -6.00 -10.93 -7.86
N GLN A 79 -6.72 -10.14 -7.06
CA GLN A 79 -8.12 -9.80 -7.34
C GLN A 79 -8.30 -9.12 -8.70
N MET A 80 -7.41 -8.19 -9.04
CA MET A 80 -7.43 -7.53 -10.34
C MET A 80 -7.18 -8.51 -11.49
N ALA A 81 -6.34 -9.53 -11.30
CA ALA A 81 -6.06 -10.55 -12.31
C ALA A 81 -7.21 -11.57 -12.44
N ASP A 82 -7.82 -12.00 -11.34
CA ASP A 82 -8.92 -12.99 -11.34
C ASP A 82 -10.20 -12.44 -12.00
N THR A 83 -10.32 -11.12 -12.17
CA THR A 83 -11.47 -10.46 -12.85
C THR A 83 -11.30 -10.41 -14.39
N GLU A 84 -10.30 -11.11 -14.94
CA GLU A 84 -10.05 -11.21 -16.40
C GLU A 84 -10.80 -12.36 -17.10
N THR A 85 -11.47 -13.23 -16.34
CA THR A 85 -12.29 -14.36 -16.83
C THR A 85 -13.78 -14.07 -16.77
#